data_AF-A0AAP2EYT8-F1
#
_entry.id   AF-A0AAP2EYT8-F1
#
_cell.length_a   1.000
_cell.length_b   1.000
_cell.length_c   1.000
_cell.angle_alpha   90.00
_cell.angle_beta   90.00
_cell.angle_gamma   90.00
#
_symmetry.space_group_name_H-M   'P 1'
#
loop_
_entity.id
_entity.type
_entity.pdbx_description
1 polymer ?
#
loop_
_entity_poly.entity_id
_entity_poly.type
_entity_poly.pdbx_seq_one_letter_code
_entity_poly.pdbx_strand_id
1 'polypeptide(L)'
;MKRNYANSQIAFHWLVFIAIVIAYAAMELKGFAPKGSPTRATMALVHYTAGFSVLALMVVRVVLKITRRDPEIIPAPPRWQIVASKAVHGCLYLMFLILPFLGIASLYFGQVEWSFFGITMPIASSLNTDTQYNLKELHELIANAGYFLIGFHALAALFHHYIVRDNTLERMLPLLNRQK
;
A
#
# COMPACT_ATOMS: atom_id res chain seq x y z
N MET A 1 -11.78 6.38 27.42
CA MET A 1 -11.65 6.59 25.96
C MET A 1 -10.71 5.54 25.40
N LYS A 2 -11.03 4.90 24.26
CA LYS A 2 -10.12 3.90 23.67
C LYS A 2 -8.82 4.58 23.26
N ARG A 3 -7.69 4.08 23.78
CA ARG A 3 -6.36 4.63 23.49
C ARG A 3 -5.84 4.26 22.11
N ASN A 4 -6.39 3.22 21.47
CA ASN A 4 -5.89 2.69 20.20
C ASN A 4 -6.95 2.69 19.10
N TYR A 5 -6.49 2.47 17.87
CA TYR A 5 -7.34 2.19 16.73
C TYR A 5 -8.17 0.92 16.94
N ALA A 6 -9.29 0.79 16.23
CA ALA A 6 -10.04 -0.46 16.25
C ALA A 6 -9.17 -1.60 15.69
N ASN A 7 -9.32 -2.82 16.22
CA ASN A 7 -8.54 -3.99 15.76
C ASN A 7 -8.64 -4.19 14.24
N SER A 8 -9.79 -3.88 13.63
CA SER A 8 -9.94 -3.92 12.17
C SER A 8 -9.04 -2.89 11.46
N GLN A 9 -8.95 -1.66 11.95
CA GLN A 9 -8.06 -0.65 11.36
C GLN A 9 -6.59 -1.06 11.49
N ILE A 10 -6.21 -1.64 12.63
CA ILE A 10 -4.86 -2.15 12.87
C ILE A 10 -4.55 -3.32 11.92
N ALA A 11 -5.44 -4.32 11.85
CA ALA A 11 -5.26 -5.48 10.98
C ALA A 11 -5.11 -5.06 9.52
N PHE A 12 -6.01 -4.20 9.01
CA PHE A 12 -5.93 -3.74 7.62
C PHE A 12 -4.73 -2.83 7.36
N HIS A 13 -4.22 -2.08 8.36
CA HIS A 13 -2.96 -1.37 8.22
C HIS A 13 -1.80 -2.33 7.94
N TRP A 14 -1.64 -3.36 8.77
CA TRP A 14 -0.53 -4.29 8.65
C TRP A 14 -0.67 -5.25 7.47
N LEU A 15 -1.89 -5.67 7.12
CA LEU A 15 -2.13 -6.46 5.91
C LEU A 15 -1.76 -5.68 4.65
N VAL A 16 -2.11 -4.39 4.56
CA VAL A 16 -1.68 -3.52 3.46
C VAL A 16 -0.16 -3.41 3.43
N PHE A 17 0.49 -3.18 4.58
CA PHE A 17 1.95 -3.12 4.64
C PHE A 17 2.61 -4.42 4.14
N ILE A 18 2.15 -5.58 4.60
CA ILE A 18 2.67 -6.89 4.17
C ILE A 18 2.47 -7.07 2.66
N ALA A 19 1.28 -6.78 2.14
CA ALA A 19 0.99 -6.90 0.72
C ALA A 19 1.87 -5.96 -0.14
N ILE A 20 2.12 -4.73 0.33
CA ILE A 20 3.05 -3.79 -0.30
C ILE A 20 4.47 -4.34 -0.31
N VAL A 21 4.96 -4.86 0.83
CA VAL A 21 6.31 -5.45 0.91
C VAL A 21 6.46 -6.62 -0.06
N ILE A 22 5.46 -7.51 -0.14
CA ILE A 22 5.44 -8.62 -1.09
C ILE A 22 5.47 -8.09 -2.53
N ALA A 23 4.66 -7.08 -2.86
CA ALA A 23 4.60 -6.52 -4.21
C ALA A 23 5.93 -5.91 -4.65
N TYR A 24 6.57 -5.10 -3.80
CA TYR A 24 7.89 -4.52 -4.10
C TYR A 24 8.97 -5.60 -4.17
N ALA A 25 9.04 -6.49 -3.17
CA ALA A 25 10.03 -7.57 -3.16
C ALA A 25 9.93 -8.46 -4.41
N ALA A 26 8.71 -8.81 -4.84
CA ALA A 26 8.51 -9.59 -6.04
C ALA A 26 9.05 -8.89 -7.31
N MET A 27 8.86 -7.56 -7.44
CA MET A 27 9.35 -6.83 -8.60
C MET A 27 10.87 -6.64 -8.58
N GLU A 28 11.46 -6.32 -7.42
CA GLU A 28 12.91 -6.20 -7.25
C GLU A 28 13.60 -7.54 -7.52
N LEU A 29 13.09 -8.63 -6.93
CA LEU A 29 13.64 -9.97 -7.11
C LEU A 29 13.45 -10.50 -8.54
N LYS A 30 12.38 -10.10 -9.24
CA LYS A 30 12.16 -10.42 -10.65
C LYS A 30 13.31 -9.94 -11.54
N GLY A 31 14.01 -8.87 -11.16
CA GLY A 31 15.18 -8.35 -11.88
C GLY A 31 16.32 -9.36 -12.01
N PHE A 32 16.50 -10.21 -11.00
CA PHE A 32 17.56 -11.23 -10.94
C PHE A 32 17.18 -12.54 -11.65
N ALA A 33 15.91 -12.75 -11.99
CA ALA A 33 15.45 -13.94 -12.68
C ALA A 33 15.65 -13.83 -14.21
N PRO A 34 16.18 -14.88 -14.88
CA PRO A 34 16.38 -14.89 -16.33
C PRO A 34 15.09 -14.56 -17.10
N LYS A 35 15.21 -13.79 -18.18
CA LYS A 35 14.08 -13.50 -19.08
C LYS A 35 13.49 -14.82 -19.61
N GLY A 36 12.16 -14.91 -19.61
CA GLY A 36 11.44 -16.13 -20.04
C GLY A 36 11.41 -17.28 -19.02
N SER A 37 12.10 -17.18 -17.88
CA SER A 37 12.08 -18.25 -16.88
C SER A 37 10.74 -18.37 -16.13
N PRO A 38 10.35 -19.57 -15.69
CA PRO A 38 9.18 -19.76 -14.82
C PRO A 38 9.25 -18.90 -13.56
N THR A 39 10.43 -18.78 -12.94
CA THR A 39 10.64 -17.95 -11.76
C THR A 39 10.30 -16.47 -12.03
N ARG A 40 10.70 -15.93 -13.19
CA ARG A 40 10.37 -14.55 -13.56
C ARG A 40 8.87 -14.35 -13.74
N ALA A 41 8.19 -15.34 -14.33
CA ALA A 41 6.73 -15.32 -14.49
C ALA A 41 6.01 -15.42 -13.13
N THR A 42 6.47 -16.30 -12.23
CA THR A 42 5.94 -16.40 -10.85
C THR A 42 6.09 -15.10 -10.10
N MET A 43 7.26 -14.44 -10.16
CA MET A 43 7.46 -13.15 -9.49
C MET A 43 6.54 -12.06 -10.05
N ALA A 44 6.31 -12.04 -11.37
CA ALA A 44 5.34 -11.13 -11.97
C ALA A 44 3.92 -11.40 -11.45
N LEU A 45 3.49 -12.66 -11.41
CA LEU A 45 2.17 -13.04 -10.89
C LEU A 45 1.99 -12.70 -9.41
N VAL A 46 3.02 -12.92 -8.58
CA VAL A 46 3.02 -12.53 -7.16
C VAL A 46 2.85 -11.02 -7.03
N HIS A 47 3.58 -10.24 -7.84
CA HIS A 47 3.44 -8.79 -7.86
C HIS A 47 2.01 -8.36 -8.26
N TYR A 48 1.44 -8.92 -9.32
CA TYR A 48 0.08 -8.58 -9.76
C TYR A 48 -0.97 -8.92 -8.69
N THR A 49 -0.85 -10.11 -8.10
CA THR A 49 -1.76 -10.59 -7.04
C THR A 49 -1.67 -9.71 -5.81
N ALA A 50 -0.45 -9.44 -5.33
CA ALA A 50 -0.23 -8.59 -4.17
C ALA A 50 -0.70 -7.14 -4.42
N GLY A 51 -0.40 -6.57 -5.60
CA GLY A 51 -0.86 -5.24 -5.99
C GLY A 51 -2.39 -5.13 -6.03
N PHE A 52 -3.07 -6.11 -6.61
CA PHE A 52 -4.54 -6.09 -6.62
C PHE A 52 -5.13 -6.31 -5.21
N SER A 53 -4.50 -7.14 -4.37
CA SER A 53 -4.85 -7.23 -2.95
C SER A 53 -4.68 -5.90 -2.22
N VAL A 54 -3.62 -5.13 -2.48
CA VAL A 54 -3.44 -3.78 -1.91
C VAL A 54 -4.64 -2.89 -2.25
N LEU A 55 -5.09 -2.87 -3.51
CA LEU A 55 -6.25 -2.08 -3.92
C LEU A 55 -7.50 -2.47 -3.11
N ALA A 56 -7.83 -3.76 -3.05
CA ALA A 56 -9.00 -4.25 -2.32
C ALA A 56 -8.92 -3.92 -0.82
N LEU A 57 -7.76 -4.14 -0.19
CA LEU A 57 -7.53 -3.83 1.22
C LEU A 57 -7.61 -2.31 1.49
N MET A 58 -7.10 -1.49 0.58
CA MET A 58 -7.16 -0.03 0.68
C MET A 58 -8.58 0.50 0.59
N VAL A 59 -9.43 -0.07 -0.27
CA VAL A 59 -10.87 0.27 -0.31
C VAL A 59 -11.52 0.03 1.05
N VAL A 60 -11.29 -1.15 1.66
CA VAL A 60 -11.81 -1.44 3.00
C VAL A 60 -11.23 -0.47 4.03
N ARG A 61 -9.93 -0.14 3.92
CA ARG A 61 -9.26 0.78 4.82
C ARG A 61 -9.80 2.23 4.73
N VAL A 62 -10.22 2.67 3.55
CA VAL A 62 -10.95 3.94 3.35
C VAL A 62 -12.28 3.91 4.08
N VAL A 63 -13.07 2.84 3.87
CA VAL A 63 -14.36 2.67 4.56
C VAL A 63 -14.16 2.68 6.08
N LEU A 64 -13.18 1.96 6.60
CA LEU A 64 -12.86 1.96 8.03
C LEU A 64 -12.38 3.33 8.53
N LYS A 65 -11.63 4.08 7.72
CA LYS A 65 -11.18 5.43 8.07
C LYS A 65 -12.33 6.42 8.23
N ILE A 66 -13.36 6.30 7.39
CA ILE A 66 -14.53 7.19 7.41
C ILE A 66 -15.52 6.77 8.50
N THR A 67 -15.65 5.47 8.76
CA THR A 67 -16.66 4.93 9.70
C THR A 67 -16.18 4.77 11.14
N ARG A 68 -14.87 4.81 11.39
CA ARG A 68 -14.28 4.61 12.73
C ARG A 68 -13.53 5.86 13.19
N ARG A 69 -13.63 6.15 14.49
CA ARG A 69 -12.96 7.29 15.12
C ARG A 69 -11.46 7.03 15.25
N ASP A 70 -10.66 8.05 14.94
CA ASP A 70 -9.23 8.06 15.25
C ASP A 70 -9.02 8.27 16.77
N PRO A 71 -8.17 7.46 17.43
CA PRO A 71 -7.77 7.73 18.80
C PRO A 71 -6.84 8.96 18.88
N GLU A 72 -6.83 9.62 20.03
CA GLU A 72 -6.05 10.85 20.25
C GLU A 72 -4.54 10.59 20.39
N ILE A 73 -3.76 11.58 19.96
CA ILE A 73 -2.30 11.61 20.16
C ILE A 73 -2.00 12.27 21.49
N ILE A 74 -1.22 11.58 22.32
CA ILE A 74 -0.85 12.01 23.67
C ILE A 74 0.67 11.89 23.81
N PRO A 75 1.36 12.99 24.18
CA PRO A 75 0.85 14.37 24.29
C PRO A 75 0.33 14.93 22.95
N ALA A 76 -0.50 15.98 23.01
CA ALA A 76 -1.08 16.57 21.81
C ALA A 76 0.00 17.25 20.95
N PRO A 77 0.13 16.88 19.66
CA PRO A 77 1.13 17.48 18.78
C PRO A 77 0.74 18.89 18.37
N PRO A 78 1.71 19.75 18.00
CA PRO A 78 1.43 21.07 17.46
C PRO A 78 0.64 20.98 16.14
N ARG A 79 -0.15 22.01 15.85
CA ARG A 79 -1.08 22.02 14.69
C ARG A 79 -0.40 21.70 13.35
N TRP A 80 0.84 22.14 13.13
CA TRP A 80 1.56 21.88 11.89
C TRP A 80 1.84 20.38 11.67
N GLN A 81 2.11 19.60 12.73
CA GLN A 81 2.28 18.14 12.63
C GLN A 81 0.95 17.44 12.35
N ILE A 82 -0.16 17.95 12.87
CA ILE A 82 -1.51 17.43 12.57
C ILE A 82 -1.83 17.64 11.09
N VAL A 83 -1.53 18.82 10.53
CA VAL A 83 -1.76 19.11 9.11
C VAL A 83 -0.85 18.27 8.23
N ALA A 84 0.45 18.20 8.54
CA ALA A 84 1.41 17.39 7.80
C ALA A 84 1.05 15.90 7.80
N SER A 85 0.68 15.34 8.96
CA SER A 85 0.27 13.94 9.05
C SER A 85 -0.99 13.65 8.23
N LYS A 86 -1.98 14.56 8.22
CA LYS A 86 -3.16 14.43 7.35
C LYS A 86 -2.80 14.47 5.86
N ALA A 87 -1.88 15.35 5.46
CA ALA A 87 -1.40 15.43 4.08
C ALA A 87 -0.70 14.13 3.66
N VAL A 88 0.27 13.64 4.46
CA VAL A 88 0.97 12.38 4.19
C VAL A 88 0.01 11.20 4.12
N HIS A 89 -0.94 11.10 5.05
CA HIS A 89 -1.98 10.06 4.98
C HIS A 89 -2.82 10.20 3.71
N GLY A 90 -3.27 11.40 3.34
CA GLY A 90 -4.01 11.63 2.10
C GLY A 90 -3.23 11.17 0.88
N CYS A 91 -1.94 11.53 0.79
CA CYS A 91 -1.04 11.10 -0.28
C CYS A 91 -0.89 9.57 -0.32
N LEU A 92 -0.64 8.91 0.82
CA LEU A 92 -0.53 7.45 0.89
C LEU A 92 -1.82 6.76 0.46
N TYR A 93 -2.98 7.28 0.88
CA TYR A 93 -4.27 6.71 0.51
C TYR A 93 -4.53 6.82 -0.99
N LEU A 94 -4.33 8.01 -1.57
CA LEU A 94 -4.48 8.21 -3.01
C LEU A 94 -3.48 7.36 -3.81
N MET A 95 -2.21 7.37 -3.39
CA MET A 95 -1.13 6.63 -4.02
C MET A 95 -1.44 5.13 -4.07
N PHE A 96 -1.81 4.50 -2.94
CA PHE A 96 -2.07 3.06 -2.91
C PHE A 96 -3.46 2.63 -3.42
N LEU A 97 -4.30 3.58 -3.84
CA LEU A 97 -5.48 3.31 -4.67
C LEU A 97 -5.14 3.42 -6.15
N ILE A 98 -4.45 4.50 -6.55
CA ILE A 98 -4.11 4.79 -7.95
C ILE A 98 -3.05 3.82 -8.48
N LEU A 99 -2.00 3.57 -7.71
CA LEU A 99 -0.85 2.76 -8.15
C LEU A 99 -1.27 1.35 -8.63
N PRO A 100 -1.96 0.52 -7.83
CA PRO A 100 -2.38 -0.80 -8.30
C PRO A 100 -3.43 -0.71 -9.43
N PHE A 101 -4.28 0.32 -9.43
CA PHE A 101 -5.22 0.55 -10.54
C PHE A 101 -4.50 0.77 -11.87
N LEU A 102 -3.46 1.62 -11.88
CA LEU A 102 -2.62 1.84 -13.07
C LEU A 102 -1.93 0.57 -13.54
N GLY A 103 -1.45 -0.26 -12.60
CA GLY A 103 -0.83 -1.55 -12.92
C GLY A 103 -1.81 -2.49 -13.61
N ILE A 104 -3.02 -2.66 -13.05
CA ILE A 104 -4.06 -3.51 -13.63
C ILE A 104 -4.52 -2.98 -14.99
N ALA A 105 -4.69 -1.66 -15.12
CA ALA A 105 -5.04 -1.03 -16.40
C ALA A 105 -3.94 -1.26 -17.45
N SER A 106 -2.67 -1.17 -17.07
CA SER A 106 -1.56 -1.51 -17.97
C SER A 106 -1.61 -2.98 -18.41
N LEU A 107 -1.91 -3.92 -17.51
CA LEU A 107 -2.06 -5.33 -17.88
C LEU A 107 -3.23 -5.54 -18.85
N TYR A 108 -4.35 -4.87 -18.59
CA TYR A 108 -5.57 -4.93 -19.40
C TYR A 108 -5.31 -4.49 -20.85
N PHE A 109 -4.77 -3.29 -21.06
CA PHE A 109 -4.48 -2.75 -22.39
C PHE A 109 -3.29 -3.44 -23.08
N GLY A 110 -2.40 -4.06 -22.31
CA GLY A 110 -1.29 -4.87 -22.81
C GLY A 110 -1.65 -6.30 -23.18
N GLN A 111 -2.92 -6.70 -23.03
CA GLN A 111 -3.40 -8.07 -23.21
C GLN A 111 -2.57 -9.11 -22.43
N VAL A 112 -2.09 -8.74 -21.23
CA VAL A 112 -1.33 -9.65 -20.39
C VAL A 112 -2.30 -10.58 -19.67
N GLU A 113 -2.23 -11.87 -19.99
CA GLU A 113 -3.01 -12.89 -19.29
C GLU A 113 -2.46 -13.11 -17.88
N TRP A 114 -3.36 -13.05 -16.89
CA TRP A 114 -3.04 -13.34 -15.51
C TRP A 114 -4.29 -13.77 -14.75
N SER A 115 -4.08 -14.34 -13.56
CA SER A 115 -5.15 -14.82 -12.70
C SER A 115 -5.00 -14.22 -11.31
N PHE A 116 -6.12 -13.83 -10.70
CA PHE A 116 -6.19 -13.43 -9.30
C PHE A 116 -6.82 -14.56 -8.49
N PHE A 117 -6.02 -15.26 -7.69
CA PHE A 117 -6.46 -16.44 -6.92
C PHE A 117 -7.25 -17.48 -7.76
N GLY A 118 -6.76 -17.78 -8.96
CA GLY A 118 -7.36 -18.75 -9.88
C GLY A 118 -8.48 -18.19 -10.76
N ILE A 119 -8.90 -16.94 -10.57
CA ILE A 119 -9.87 -16.27 -11.44
C ILE A 119 -9.11 -15.55 -12.56
N THR A 120 -9.35 -15.93 -13.81
CA THR A 120 -8.78 -15.25 -14.97
C THR A 120 -9.30 -13.82 -15.05
N MET A 121 -8.37 -12.87 -15.14
CA MET A 121 -8.71 -11.45 -15.18
C MET A 121 -8.98 -11.01 -16.63
N PRO A 122 -9.91 -10.06 -16.84
CA PRO A 122 -10.25 -9.60 -18.18
C PRO A 122 -9.05 -8.87 -18.82
N ILE A 123 -9.00 -8.93 -20.14
CA ILE A 123 -8.06 -8.20 -20.99
C ILE A 123 -8.83 -7.39 -22.05
N ALA A 124 -8.19 -6.39 -22.63
CA ALA A 124 -8.77 -5.63 -23.73
C ALA A 124 -8.97 -6.52 -24.97
N SER A 125 -10.01 -6.23 -25.75
CA SER A 125 -10.26 -6.92 -27.03
C SER A 125 -9.20 -6.61 -28.09
N SER A 126 -8.54 -5.46 -27.98
CA SER A 126 -7.43 -5.06 -28.85
C SER A 126 -6.26 -4.53 -28.02
N LEU A 127 -5.05 -4.80 -28.50
CA LEU A 127 -3.81 -4.28 -27.94
C LEU A 127 -3.74 -2.76 -28.13
N ASN A 128 -3.45 -2.02 -27.06
CA ASN A 128 -3.18 -0.58 -27.12
C ASN A 128 -1.84 -0.29 -26.42
N THR A 129 -0.76 -0.38 -27.20
CA THR A 129 0.61 -0.26 -26.69
C THR A 129 0.91 1.12 -26.11
N ASP A 130 0.40 2.19 -26.72
CA ASP A 130 0.65 3.56 -26.26
C ASP A 130 0.04 3.79 -24.87
N THR A 131 -1.20 3.34 -24.68
CA THR A 131 -1.89 3.44 -23.40
C THR A 131 -1.24 2.54 -22.36
N GLN A 132 -0.92 1.29 -22.72
CA GLN A 132 -0.20 0.37 -21.85
C GLN A 132 1.14 0.94 -21.39
N TYR A 133 1.92 1.53 -22.30
CA TYR A 133 3.23 2.12 -22.02
C TYR A 133 3.10 3.31 -21.06
N ASN A 134 2.22 4.27 -21.36
CA ASN A 134 2.02 5.47 -20.53
C ASN A 134 1.54 5.11 -19.11
N LEU A 135 0.62 4.14 -18.99
CA LEU A 135 0.16 3.66 -17.69
C LEU A 135 1.27 3.00 -16.89
N LYS A 136 2.12 2.21 -17.56
CA LYS A 136 3.27 1.55 -16.95
C LYS A 136 4.32 2.56 -16.48
N GLU A 137 4.67 3.56 -17.29
CA GLU A 137 5.60 4.62 -16.88
C GLU A 137 5.09 5.38 -15.66
N LEU A 138 3.81 5.75 -15.66
CA LEU A 138 3.21 6.44 -14.53
C LEU A 138 3.17 5.55 -13.28
N HIS A 139 2.89 4.25 -13.45
CA HIS A 139 2.96 3.27 -12.36
C HIS A 139 4.37 3.18 -11.78
N GLU A 140 5.40 3.07 -12.62
CA GLU A 140 6.80 3.02 -12.17
C GLU A 140 7.23 4.31 -11.47
N LEU A 141 6.85 5.48 -11.99
CA LEU A 141 7.11 6.77 -11.35
C LEU A 141 6.49 6.86 -9.96
N ILE A 142 5.20 6.50 -9.84
CA ILE A 142 4.49 6.55 -8.56
C ILE A 142 5.02 5.49 -7.58
N ALA A 143 5.36 4.30 -8.06
CA ALA A 143 6.00 3.26 -7.24
C ALA A 143 7.33 3.74 -6.66
N ASN A 144 8.17 4.37 -7.48
CA ASN A 144 9.44 4.94 -7.01
C ASN A 144 9.23 6.04 -5.96
N ALA A 145 8.28 6.95 -6.18
CA ALA A 145 7.89 7.93 -5.17
C ALA A 145 7.34 7.28 -3.88
N GLY A 146 6.70 6.12 -4.01
CA GLY A 146 6.16 5.33 -2.92
C GLY A 146 7.20 4.89 -1.90
N TYR A 147 8.42 4.51 -2.34
CA TYR A 147 9.52 4.20 -1.41
C TYR A 147 9.81 5.36 -0.46
N PHE A 148 9.91 6.58 -0.98
CA PHE A 148 10.21 7.76 -0.18
C PHE A 148 9.06 8.09 0.76
N LEU A 149 7.81 8.03 0.28
CA LEU A 149 6.65 8.38 1.11
C LEU A 149 6.40 7.36 2.22
N ILE A 150 6.55 6.06 1.94
CA ILE A 150 6.52 5.01 2.97
C ILE A 150 7.65 5.21 3.97
N GLY A 151 8.88 5.43 3.48
CA GLY A 151 10.05 5.64 4.32
C GLY A 151 9.87 6.83 5.25
N PHE A 152 9.43 7.97 4.73
CA PHE A 152 9.11 9.16 5.52
C PHE A 152 8.02 8.88 6.57
N HIS A 153 6.94 8.20 6.19
CA HIS A 153 5.87 7.82 7.11
C HIS A 153 6.36 6.92 8.25
N ALA A 154 7.14 5.89 7.93
CA ALA A 154 7.69 4.97 8.91
C ALA A 154 8.70 5.66 9.83
N LEU A 155 9.63 6.45 9.27
CA LEU A 155 10.61 7.22 10.04
C LEU A 155 9.93 8.23 10.97
N ALA A 156 8.87 8.90 10.53
CA ALA A 156 8.07 9.77 11.39
C ALA A 156 7.45 8.98 12.54
N ALA A 157 6.86 7.81 12.29
CA ALA A 157 6.31 6.98 13.36
C ALA A 157 7.38 6.53 14.38
N LEU A 158 8.57 6.16 13.91
CA LEU A 158 9.70 5.80 14.78
C LEU A 158 10.26 7.01 15.55
N PHE A 159 10.35 8.17 14.90
CA PHE A 159 10.73 9.43 15.54
C PHE A 159 9.77 9.79 16.68
N HIS A 160 8.46 9.70 16.41
CA HIS A 160 7.43 9.93 17.40
C HIS A 160 7.51 8.93 18.56
N HIS A 161 7.79 7.66 18.27
CA HIS A 161 7.89 6.62 19.30
C HIS A 161 9.14 6.74 20.17
N TYR A 162 10.32 6.92 19.58
CA TYR A 162 11.60 6.86 20.31
C TYR A 162 12.10 8.21 20.81
N ILE A 163 11.86 9.28 20.05
CA ILE A 163 12.39 10.62 20.35
C ILE A 163 11.33 11.49 21.03
N VAL A 164 10.17 11.67 20.39
CA VAL A 164 9.06 12.44 20.99
C VAL A 164 8.44 11.69 22.17
N ARG A 165 8.50 10.34 22.13
CA ARG A 165 7.92 9.44 23.13
C ARG A 165 6.43 9.67 23.34
N ASP A 166 5.71 9.90 22.24
CA ASP A 166 4.26 9.92 22.24
C ASP A 166 3.68 8.56 21.82
N ASN A 167 2.37 8.41 21.98
CA ASN A 167 1.70 7.15 21.69
C ASN A 167 1.44 6.89 20.18
N THR A 168 1.97 7.68 19.23
CA THR A 168 1.61 7.61 17.79
C THR A 168 1.71 6.21 17.19
N LEU A 169 2.86 5.54 17.34
CA LEU A 169 3.03 4.19 16.83
C LEU A 169 2.23 3.16 17.64
N GLU A 170 2.22 3.30 18.97
CA GLU A 170 1.59 2.35 19.90
C GLU A 170 0.11 2.13 19.60
N ARG A 171 -0.60 3.19 19.17
CA ARG A 171 -2.02 3.11 18.82
C ARG A 171 -2.30 2.19 17.63
N MET A 172 -1.29 1.89 16.82
CA MET A 172 -1.38 1.06 15.60
C MET A 172 -0.74 -0.33 15.78
N LEU A 173 -0.18 -0.67 16.95
CA LEU A 173 0.45 -1.98 17.16
C LEU A 173 -0.59 -3.08 17.43
N PRO A 174 -0.47 -4.27 16.82
CA PRO A 174 -1.48 -5.34 16.91
C PRO A 174 -1.55 -6.02 18.29
N LEU A 175 -0.52 -5.87 19.13
CA LEU A 175 -0.34 -6.68 20.34
C LEU A 175 0.05 -5.91 21.61
N LEU A 176 0.19 -4.58 21.56
CA LEU A 176 0.73 -3.80 22.69
C LEU A 176 -0.32 -3.13 23.59
N ASN A 177 -1.60 -3.52 23.54
CA ASN A 177 -2.57 -3.02 24.53
C ASN A 177 -3.82 -3.89 24.70
N ARG A 178 -3.62 -5.21 24.80
CA ARG A 178 -4.57 -6.05 25.54
C ARG A 178 -4.10 -6.05 27.00
N GLN A 179 -4.72 -5.19 27.81
CA GLN A 179 -4.59 -5.06 29.27
C GLN A 179 -3.46 -4.14 29.78
N LYS A 180 -3.82 -2.94 30.25
CA LYS A 180 -4.27 -2.67 31.64
C LYS A 180 -5.28 -1.53 31.65
#